data_AF-A0A6L7TKT6-F1
#
_entry.id   AF-A0A6L7TKT6-F1
#
_cell.length_a   1.000
_cell.length_b   1.000
_cell.length_c   1.000
_cell.angle_alpha   90.00
_cell.angle_beta   90.00
_cell.angle_gamma   90.00
#
_symmetry.space_group_name_H-M   'P 1'
#
loop_
_entity.id
_entity.type
_entity.pdbx_description
1 polymer ?
#
loop_
_entity_poly.entity_id
_entity_poly.type
_entity_poly.pdbx_seq_one_letter_code
_entity_poly.pdbx_strand_id
1 'polypeptide(L)'
;MGTERAAPQGKRRPPLQERQPSTIRKRPIAESATGTLLGLDAKLPAFPAVRLVTGRSIAALRWIDRGPEPDEVDQYADRYTQGWVDYFQNRAGERPTDFLWTLFRTTLGHQSNGNCWYCERQCNPEVAGRDATVDHFRPISLFPHLAYAWSNWIFSCQGCNAEKGNKWPDSEYVDPCARVAAERPGQYLDYDADTGEIISREGLSESARRKALNTIHDLGLNRLDVRFYRLQWTRQFLTDLLSLPVSERLAFAQFITQQPVEYAGVTGMVVEQLRLDGCI
;
A
#
# COMPACT_ATOMS: atom_id res chain seq x y z
N MET A 1 -40.01 21.00 -59.86
CA MET A 1 -40.50 21.18 -58.47
C MET A 1 -39.56 20.41 -57.56
N GLY A 2 -38.54 21.09 -57.04
CA GLY A 2 -37.53 20.48 -56.17
C GLY A 2 -38.00 20.49 -54.72
N THR A 3 -37.84 19.37 -54.03
CA THR A 3 -38.14 19.22 -52.60
C THR A 3 -36.85 19.37 -51.80
N GLU A 4 -36.64 20.57 -51.24
CA GLU A 4 -35.58 20.81 -50.25
C GLU A 4 -35.94 20.10 -48.93
N ARG A 5 -35.02 19.26 -48.46
CA ARG A 5 -35.05 18.66 -47.11
C ARG A 5 -34.48 19.69 -46.13
N ALA A 6 -35.28 20.09 -45.15
CA ALA A 6 -34.84 20.93 -44.04
C ALA A 6 -33.84 20.18 -43.15
N ALA A 7 -32.69 20.81 -42.87
CA ALA A 7 -31.69 20.35 -41.91
C ALA A 7 -32.18 20.51 -40.45
N PRO A 8 -31.80 19.63 -39.51
CA PRO A 8 -32.19 19.78 -38.12
C PRO A 8 -31.38 20.91 -37.44
N GLN A 9 -32.11 21.86 -36.85
CA GLN A 9 -31.56 22.99 -36.11
C GLN A 9 -30.73 22.51 -34.90
N GLY A 10 -29.47 22.91 -34.86
CA GLY A 10 -28.58 22.70 -33.72
C GLY A 10 -29.12 23.40 -32.47
N LYS A 11 -29.33 22.64 -31.39
CA LYS A 11 -29.64 23.18 -30.07
C LYS A 11 -28.40 23.92 -29.56
N ARG A 12 -28.47 25.26 -29.51
CA ARG A 12 -27.45 26.10 -28.88
C ARG A 12 -27.35 25.74 -27.39
N ARG A 13 -26.14 25.42 -26.90
CA ARG A 13 -25.85 25.30 -25.47
C ARG A 13 -26.18 26.64 -24.77
N PRO A 14 -26.85 26.64 -23.61
CA PRO A 14 -27.02 27.86 -22.84
C PRO A 14 -25.67 28.33 -22.26
N PRO A 15 -25.51 29.62 -21.95
CA PRO A 15 -24.25 30.15 -21.41
C PRO A 15 -23.96 29.57 -20.02
N LEU A 16 -22.68 29.33 -19.73
CA LEU A 16 -22.19 29.00 -18.39
C LEU A 16 -22.60 30.11 -17.41
N GLN A 17 -23.58 29.83 -16.56
CA GLN A 17 -23.81 30.64 -15.37
C GLN A 17 -22.66 30.39 -14.38
N GLU A 18 -21.93 31.44 -14.03
CA GLU A 18 -21.00 31.45 -12.91
C GLU A 18 -21.73 30.97 -11.65
N ARG A 19 -21.29 29.85 -11.09
CA ARG A 19 -21.80 29.37 -9.81
C ARG A 19 -21.27 30.30 -8.71
N GLN A 20 -22.16 31.06 -8.09
CA GLN A 20 -21.84 31.77 -6.85
C GLN A 20 -21.45 30.76 -5.75
N PRO A 21 -20.48 31.11 -4.88
CA PRO A 21 -20.02 30.22 -3.82
C PRO A 21 -21.16 29.91 -2.86
N SER A 22 -21.42 28.62 -2.63
CA SER A 22 -22.45 28.16 -1.70
C SER A 22 -22.12 28.60 -0.28
N THR A 23 -22.92 29.48 0.29
CA THR A 23 -22.87 29.82 1.71
C THR A 23 -23.32 28.62 2.53
N ILE A 24 -22.37 27.87 3.09
CA ILE A 24 -22.65 26.85 4.11
C ILE A 24 -23.18 27.59 5.35
N ARG A 25 -24.48 27.46 5.62
CA ARG A 25 -25.06 27.87 6.90
C ARG A 25 -24.47 26.99 8.00
N LYS A 26 -23.56 27.54 8.80
CA LYS A 26 -23.06 26.92 10.03
C LYS A 26 -24.26 26.67 10.96
N ARG A 27 -24.53 25.41 11.29
CA ARG A 27 -25.47 25.08 12.38
C ARG A 27 -24.81 25.45 13.73
N PRO A 28 -25.57 25.93 14.72
CA PRO A 28 -25.01 26.28 16.02
C PRO A 28 -24.53 25.02 16.73
N ILE A 29 -23.36 25.12 17.37
CA ILE A 29 -22.87 24.13 18.32
C ILE A 29 -23.69 24.34 19.60
N ALA A 30 -24.47 23.33 19.99
CA ALA A 30 -25.13 23.32 21.28
C ALA A 30 -24.11 22.89 22.36
N GLU A 31 -23.96 23.70 23.38
CA GLU A 31 -23.17 23.42 24.58
C GLU A 31 -23.86 22.38 25.47
N SER A 32 -23.02 21.51 26.03
CA SER A 32 -23.11 20.92 27.39
C SER A 32 -24.24 19.94 27.73
N ALA A 33 -23.86 18.67 27.91
CA ALA A 33 -24.10 17.97 29.17
C ALA A 33 -22.97 16.97 29.46
N THR A 34 -22.15 17.36 30.44
CA THR A 34 -21.26 16.57 31.32
C THR A 34 -21.33 15.03 31.23
N GLY A 35 -20.17 14.41 30.96
CA GLY A 35 -19.94 12.97 31.09
C GLY A 35 -18.45 12.63 31.09
N THR A 36 -17.80 12.88 32.22
CA THR A 36 -16.56 12.25 32.70
C THR A 36 -15.35 12.21 31.73
N LEU A 37 -14.49 13.23 31.84
CA LEU A 37 -13.06 13.12 31.54
C LEU A 37 -12.42 12.11 32.51
N LEU A 38 -12.38 10.83 32.13
CA LEU A 38 -11.41 9.90 32.70
C LEU A 38 -10.07 10.18 32.00
N GLY A 39 -9.10 10.61 32.81
CA GLY A 39 -7.81 11.10 32.37
C GLY A 39 -7.10 10.16 31.40
N LEU A 40 -6.74 10.72 30.24
CA LEU A 40 -5.69 10.18 29.39
C LEU A 40 -4.34 10.77 29.85
N ASP A 41 -4.01 10.54 31.12
CA ASP A 41 -2.63 10.29 31.51
C ASP A 41 -2.38 8.79 31.36
N ALA A 42 -2.62 8.26 30.15
CA ALA A 42 -2.17 6.93 29.79
C ALA A 42 -0.67 7.03 29.58
N LYS A 43 0.10 6.97 30.68
CA LYS A 43 1.47 6.47 30.64
C LYS A 43 1.41 5.21 29.78
N LEU A 44 2.09 5.23 28.64
CA LEU A 44 2.39 4.03 27.87
C LEU A 44 2.76 2.94 28.87
N PRO A 45 2.10 1.76 28.86
CA PRO A 45 2.46 0.71 29.79
C PRO A 45 3.97 0.47 29.67
N ALA A 46 4.66 0.53 30.81
CA ALA A 46 6.07 0.23 30.87
C ALA A 46 6.22 -1.27 30.57
N PHE A 47 6.41 -1.59 29.30
CA PHE A 47 6.78 -2.93 28.87
C PHE A 47 8.19 -3.23 29.38
N PRO A 48 8.49 -4.49 29.74
CA PRO A 48 9.84 -4.87 30.11
C PRO A 48 10.78 -4.43 28.99
N ALA A 49 11.85 -3.74 29.36
CA ALA A 49 12.89 -3.34 28.43
C ALA A 49 13.58 -4.61 27.92
N VAL A 50 13.06 -5.19 26.84
CA VAL A 50 13.83 -6.12 26.01
C VAL A 50 14.94 -5.26 25.41
N ARG A 51 16.07 -5.22 26.10
CA ARG A 51 17.26 -4.51 25.65
C ARG A 51 17.79 -5.32 24.48
N LEU A 52 17.42 -4.91 23.27
CA LEU A 52 18.01 -5.38 22.03
C LEU A 52 19.52 -5.25 22.20
N VAL A 53 20.19 -6.40 22.18
CA VAL A 53 21.64 -6.45 22.27
C VAL A 53 22.21 -5.69 21.07
N THR A 54 23.30 -4.98 21.30
CA THR A 54 23.88 -3.95 20.46
C THR A 54 24.05 -4.34 18.98
N GLY A 55 23.13 -3.89 18.13
CA GLY A 55 23.18 -3.97 16.67
C GLY A 55 21.84 -3.50 16.10
N ARG A 56 21.82 -2.69 15.04
CA ARG A 56 20.55 -2.35 14.37
C ARG A 56 19.98 -3.63 13.75
N SER A 57 18.76 -4.01 14.10
CA SER A 57 18.07 -5.14 13.48
C SER A 57 17.51 -4.74 12.12
N ILE A 58 18.33 -4.91 11.07
CA ILE A 58 18.00 -4.55 9.68
C ILE A 58 17.67 -5.81 8.87
N ALA A 59 16.56 -5.79 8.13
CA ALA A 59 16.19 -6.85 7.21
C ALA A 59 15.73 -6.33 5.84
N ALA A 60 16.01 -7.05 4.77
CA ALA A 60 15.63 -6.65 3.41
C ALA A 60 14.11 -6.74 3.19
N LEU A 61 13.48 -5.72 2.61
CA LEU A 61 12.03 -5.72 2.38
C LEU A 61 11.57 -6.90 1.50
N ARG A 62 10.42 -7.50 1.84
CA ARG A 62 9.90 -8.71 1.20
C ARG A 62 9.51 -8.47 -0.26
N TRP A 63 9.85 -9.44 -1.10
CA TRP A 63 9.32 -9.56 -2.46
C TRP A 63 7.98 -10.32 -2.46
N ILE A 64 7.04 -9.87 -3.30
CA ILE A 64 5.72 -10.48 -3.46
C ILE A 64 5.61 -11.14 -4.83
N ASP A 65 5.29 -12.43 -4.85
CA ASP A 65 4.84 -13.08 -6.08
C ASP A 65 3.37 -12.69 -6.34
N ARG A 66 3.12 -12.03 -7.48
CA ARG A 66 1.77 -11.61 -7.86
C ARG A 66 0.90 -12.82 -8.28
N GLY A 67 1.53 -13.94 -8.61
CA GLY A 67 0.85 -15.08 -9.22
C GLY A 67 0.53 -14.86 -10.71
N PRO A 68 -0.04 -15.89 -11.37
CA PRO A 68 -0.43 -15.80 -12.77
C PRO A 68 -1.57 -14.81 -12.97
N GLU A 69 -1.63 -14.23 -14.16
CA GLU A 69 -2.74 -13.40 -14.59
C GLU A 69 -4.01 -14.26 -14.75
N PRO A 70 -5.15 -13.89 -14.13
CA PRO A 70 -6.41 -14.59 -14.35
C PRO A 70 -6.92 -14.42 -15.79
N ASP A 71 -7.51 -15.47 -16.35
CA ASP A 71 -7.99 -15.52 -17.75
C ASP A 71 -9.00 -14.42 -18.10
N GLU A 72 -9.73 -13.89 -17.11
CA GLU A 72 -10.72 -12.84 -17.33
C GLU A 72 -10.10 -11.45 -17.53
N VAL A 73 -8.84 -11.24 -17.13
CA VAL A 73 -8.17 -9.93 -17.23
C VAL A 73 -8.00 -9.51 -18.69
N ASP A 74 -7.62 -10.43 -19.58
CA ASP A 74 -7.46 -10.18 -21.02
C ASP A 74 -8.76 -9.62 -21.63
N GLN A 75 -9.90 -10.19 -21.27
CA GLN A 75 -11.21 -9.75 -21.77
C GLN A 75 -11.54 -8.32 -21.31
N TYR A 76 -11.11 -7.95 -20.09
CA TYR A 76 -11.26 -6.59 -19.60
C TYR A 76 -10.29 -5.63 -20.29
N ALA A 77 -9.05 -6.06 -20.53
CA ALA A 77 -8.06 -5.28 -21.23
C ALA A 77 -8.55 -4.89 -22.64
N ASP A 78 -9.05 -5.86 -23.41
CA ASP A 78 -9.57 -5.64 -24.77
C ASP A 78 -10.76 -4.68 -24.79
N ARG A 79 -11.65 -4.80 -23.80
CA ARG A 79 -12.92 -4.09 -23.81
C ARG A 79 -12.85 -2.68 -23.24
N TYR A 80 -12.03 -2.47 -22.21
CA TYR A 80 -12.12 -1.25 -21.38
C TYR A 80 -10.88 -0.35 -21.48
N THR A 81 -9.71 -0.88 -21.85
CA THR A 81 -8.47 -0.08 -21.89
C THR A 81 -8.57 1.12 -22.83
N GLN A 82 -9.21 0.96 -23.99
CA GLN A 82 -9.30 2.04 -24.97
C GLN A 82 -10.06 3.26 -24.43
N GLY A 83 -11.09 3.07 -23.59
CA GLY A 83 -11.81 4.18 -22.97
C GLY A 83 -10.91 5.01 -22.04
N TRP A 84 -10.02 4.36 -21.30
CA TRP A 84 -9.05 5.04 -20.44
C TRP A 84 -8.00 5.79 -21.27
N VAL A 85 -7.52 5.19 -22.36
CA VAL A 85 -6.60 5.81 -23.33
C VAL A 85 -7.24 7.05 -23.97
N ASP A 86 -8.46 6.91 -24.46
CA ASP A 86 -9.17 8.01 -25.10
C ASP A 86 -9.35 9.20 -24.16
N TYR A 87 -9.73 8.93 -22.91
CA TYR A 87 -9.93 9.99 -21.92
C TYR A 87 -8.62 10.69 -21.50
N PHE A 88 -7.60 9.94 -21.09
CA PHE A 88 -6.38 10.52 -20.51
C PHE A 88 -5.35 10.97 -21.56
N GLN A 89 -5.16 10.19 -22.63
CA GLN A 89 -4.20 10.49 -23.70
C GLN A 89 -4.82 11.30 -24.83
N ASN A 90 -5.95 10.85 -25.39
CA ASN A 90 -6.55 11.50 -26.57
C ASN A 90 -7.45 12.70 -26.22
N ARG A 91 -7.76 12.90 -24.93
CA ARG A 91 -8.68 13.94 -24.43
C ARG A 91 -10.07 13.86 -25.10
N ALA A 92 -10.52 12.65 -25.36
CA ALA A 92 -11.78 12.34 -26.03
C ALA A 92 -12.73 11.54 -25.12
N GLY A 93 -14.03 11.67 -25.38
CA GLY A 93 -15.06 10.93 -24.66
C GLY A 93 -15.27 11.39 -23.21
N GLU A 94 -16.06 10.61 -22.48
CA GLU A 94 -16.32 10.78 -21.05
C GLU A 94 -15.32 9.97 -20.22
N ARG A 95 -15.15 10.35 -18.95
CA ARG A 95 -14.30 9.59 -18.04
C ARG A 95 -14.91 8.20 -17.83
N PRO A 96 -14.17 7.11 -18.08
CA PRO A 96 -14.67 5.78 -17.79
C PRO A 96 -14.98 5.60 -16.29
N THR A 97 -16.00 4.80 -16.01
CA THR A 97 -16.48 4.52 -14.65
C THR A 97 -16.43 3.03 -14.31
N ASP A 98 -15.81 2.22 -15.16
CA ASP A 98 -15.48 0.83 -14.88
C ASP A 98 -14.32 0.78 -13.88
N PHE A 99 -14.56 0.19 -12.71
CA PHE A 99 -13.56 -0.03 -11.67
C PHE A 99 -13.30 -1.54 -11.51
N LEU A 100 -13.29 -2.30 -12.61
CA LEU A 100 -13.33 -3.77 -12.58
C LEU A 100 -12.06 -4.40 -11.99
N TRP A 101 -10.93 -3.68 -11.99
CA TRP A 101 -9.72 -4.07 -11.25
C TRP A 101 -9.99 -4.32 -9.75
N THR A 102 -10.99 -3.66 -9.17
CA THR A 102 -11.35 -3.86 -7.75
C THR A 102 -11.89 -5.25 -7.45
N LEU A 103 -12.38 -5.99 -8.45
CA LEU A 103 -12.85 -7.37 -8.31
C LEU A 103 -11.70 -8.33 -7.92
N PHE A 104 -10.47 -7.99 -8.30
CA PHE A 104 -9.28 -8.81 -8.05
C PHE A 104 -8.62 -8.55 -6.70
N ARG A 105 -9.20 -7.66 -5.88
CA ARG A 105 -8.63 -7.30 -4.56
C ARG A 105 -8.39 -8.53 -3.69
N THR A 106 -9.35 -9.45 -3.61
CA THR A 106 -9.22 -10.66 -2.79
C THR A 106 -8.11 -11.56 -3.31
N THR A 107 -8.07 -11.81 -4.62
CA THR A 107 -7.02 -12.62 -5.27
C THR A 107 -5.62 -12.07 -5.03
N LEU A 108 -5.43 -10.76 -5.20
CA LEU A 108 -4.15 -10.10 -4.94
C LEU A 108 -3.82 -10.12 -3.44
N GLY A 109 -4.78 -9.80 -2.58
CA GLY A 109 -4.57 -9.78 -1.13
C GLY A 109 -4.16 -11.13 -0.56
N HIS A 110 -4.64 -12.24 -1.11
CA HIS A 110 -4.22 -13.58 -0.70
C HIS A 110 -2.75 -13.90 -1.00
N GLN A 111 -2.12 -13.24 -1.99
CA GLN A 111 -0.69 -13.45 -2.27
C GLN A 111 0.24 -12.96 -1.14
N SER A 112 -0.26 -12.04 -0.31
CA SER A 112 0.44 -11.48 0.84
C SER A 112 -0.32 -11.67 2.15
N ASN A 113 -1.36 -12.50 2.16
CA ASN A 113 -2.19 -12.82 3.33
C ASN A 113 -2.81 -11.59 3.98
N GLY A 114 -3.29 -10.70 3.11
CA GLY A 114 -3.89 -9.44 3.48
C GLY A 114 -2.89 -8.35 3.83
N ASN A 115 -1.58 -8.57 3.76
CA ASN A 115 -0.61 -7.49 3.98
C ASN A 115 -0.53 -6.57 2.77
N CYS A 116 -0.61 -5.26 2.99
CA CYS A 116 -0.40 -4.24 1.96
C CYS A 116 0.98 -4.41 1.32
N TRP A 117 1.09 -4.46 0.00
CA TRP A 117 2.37 -4.75 -0.67
C TRP A 117 3.38 -3.59 -0.59
N TYR A 118 2.96 -2.42 -0.13
CA TYR A 118 3.84 -1.27 0.08
C TYR A 118 4.35 -1.15 1.51
N CYS A 119 3.43 -1.09 2.47
CA CYS A 119 3.75 -0.80 3.87
C CYS A 119 3.66 -2.03 4.79
N GLU A 120 3.33 -3.19 4.21
CA GLU A 120 3.15 -4.48 4.88
C GLU A 120 1.99 -4.53 5.90
N ARG A 121 1.34 -3.40 6.25
CA ARG A 121 0.17 -3.35 7.16
C ARG A 121 -0.88 -4.39 6.79
N GLN A 122 -1.34 -5.17 7.77
CA GLN A 122 -2.42 -6.12 7.55
C GLN A 122 -3.73 -5.39 7.24
N CYS A 123 -4.39 -5.86 6.20
CA CYS A 123 -5.64 -5.40 5.64
C CYS A 123 -6.55 -6.62 5.50
N ASN A 124 -7.86 -6.42 5.57
CA ASN A 124 -8.80 -7.49 5.26
C ASN A 124 -9.14 -7.44 3.76
N PRO A 125 -8.69 -8.40 2.93
CA PRO A 125 -8.97 -8.40 1.49
C PRO A 125 -10.47 -8.47 1.16
N GLU A 126 -11.28 -9.06 2.05
CA GLU A 126 -12.72 -9.19 1.87
C GLU A 126 -13.48 -7.89 2.18
N VAL A 127 -12.86 -6.95 2.91
CA VAL A 127 -13.47 -5.68 3.29
C VAL A 127 -12.96 -4.55 2.39
N ALA A 128 -13.82 -4.13 1.47
CA ALA A 128 -13.55 -3.03 0.56
C ALA A 128 -13.44 -1.67 1.30
N GLY A 129 -12.73 -0.73 0.68
CA GLY A 129 -12.78 0.68 1.06
C GLY A 129 -11.53 1.12 1.82
N ARG A 130 -11.70 1.51 3.10
CA ARG A 130 -10.60 2.09 3.88
C ARG A 130 -9.51 1.07 4.26
N ASP A 131 -9.85 -0.22 4.31
CA ASP A 131 -8.91 -1.25 4.73
C ASP A 131 -8.09 -1.79 3.55
N ALA A 132 -8.73 -2.15 2.44
CA ALA A 132 -8.06 -2.74 1.28
C ALA A 132 -8.56 -2.18 -0.06
N THR A 133 -7.62 -1.96 -0.99
CA THR A 133 -7.87 -1.49 -2.34
C THR A 133 -6.88 -2.11 -3.35
N VAL A 134 -7.11 -1.86 -4.63
CA VAL A 134 -6.19 -2.20 -5.73
C VAL A 134 -5.67 -0.88 -6.30
N ASP A 135 -4.36 -0.67 -6.17
CA ASP A 135 -3.65 0.48 -6.74
C ASP A 135 -3.08 0.11 -8.11
N HIS A 136 -3.00 1.09 -9.00
CA HIS A 136 -2.25 1.00 -10.24
C HIS A 136 -0.84 1.49 -9.98
N PHE A 137 0.13 0.58 -9.97
CA PHE A 137 1.54 0.88 -9.71
C PHE A 137 2.00 2.09 -10.53
N ARG A 138 1.83 2.02 -11.85
CA ARG A 138 1.88 3.17 -12.76
C ARG A 138 0.47 3.79 -12.85
N PRO A 139 0.28 5.07 -12.48
CA PRO A 139 -1.05 5.66 -12.37
C PRO A 139 -1.74 5.76 -13.74
N ILE A 140 -3.03 5.40 -13.80
CA ILE A 140 -3.83 5.41 -15.04
C ILE A 140 -3.82 6.78 -15.73
N SER A 141 -3.75 7.87 -14.96
CA SER A 141 -3.74 9.23 -15.50
C SER A 141 -2.51 9.53 -16.37
N LEU A 142 -1.42 8.79 -16.18
CA LEU A 142 -0.18 8.90 -16.95
C LEU A 142 0.03 7.69 -17.89
N PHE A 143 -0.44 6.51 -17.48
CA PHE A 143 -0.25 5.25 -18.21
C PHE A 143 -1.60 4.54 -18.44
N PRO A 144 -2.54 5.14 -19.20
CA PRO A 144 -3.90 4.59 -19.30
C PRO A 144 -3.97 3.26 -20.05
N HIS A 145 -3.00 2.97 -20.92
CA HIS A 145 -2.87 1.66 -21.58
C HIS A 145 -2.57 0.52 -20.60
N LEU A 146 -2.20 0.82 -19.34
CA LEU A 146 -1.99 -0.15 -18.26
C LEU A 146 -3.16 -0.21 -17.26
N ALA A 147 -4.33 0.37 -17.60
CA ALA A 147 -5.49 0.36 -16.71
C ALA A 147 -5.92 -1.06 -16.32
N TYR A 148 -5.85 -1.98 -17.28
CA TYR A 148 -6.22 -3.39 -17.15
C TYR A 148 -5.04 -4.35 -17.35
N ALA A 149 -3.84 -3.92 -17.00
CA ALA A 149 -2.68 -4.81 -16.97
C ALA A 149 -2.53 -5.43 -15.57
N TRP A 150 -2.64 -6.76 -15.45
CA TRP A 150 -2.43 -7.48 -14.18
C TRP A 150 -1.10 -7.12 -13.53
N SER A 151 -0.05 -7.03 -14.34
CA SER A 151 1.29 -6.64 -13.92
C SER A 151 1.39 -5.23 -13.31
N ASN A 152 0.40 -4.37 -13.55
CA ASN A 152 0.33 -3.01 -13.03
C ASN A 152 -0.54 -2.88 -11.77
N TRP A 153 -1.15 -3.96 -11.28
CA TRP A 153 -1.99 -3.91 -10.08
C TRP A 153 -1.25 -4.32 -8.82
N ILE A 154 -1.54 -3.60 -7.73
CA ILE A 154 -0.93 -3.76 -6.41
C ILE A 154 -2.03 -3.82 -5.35
N PHE A 155 -2.03 -4.87 -4.52
CA PHE A 155 -2.86 -4.88 -3.32
C PHE A 155 -2.30 -3.90 -2.29
N SER A 156 -3.08 -2.88 -1.95
CA SER A 156 -2.64 -1.81 -1.07
C SER A 156 -3.71 -1.43 -0.06
N CYS A 157 -3.27 -0.88 1.07
CA CYS A 157 -4.17 -0.19 1.98
C CYS A 157 -4.57 1.17 1.39
N GLN A 158 -5.73 1.70 1.78
CA GLN A 158 -6.21 2.99 1.30
C GLN A 158 -5.23 4.14 1.59
N GLY A 159 -4.54 4.10 2.72
CA GLY A 159 -3.55 5.11 3.09
C GLY A 159 -2.40 5.20 2.09
N CYS A 160 -1.78 4.07 1.72
CA CYS A 160 -0.67 4.10 0.75
C CYS A 160 -1.11 4.49 -0.65
N ASN A 161 -2.27 3.98 -1.10
CA ASN A 161 -2.83 4.37 -2.40
C ASN A 161 -3.14 5.88 -2.44
N ALA A 162 -3.74 6.42 -1.37
CA ALA A 162 -4.04 7.85 -1.27
C ALA A 162 -2.79 8.73 -1.23
N GLU A 163 -1.76 8.35 -0.45
CA GLU A 163 -0.48 9.07 -0.42
C GLU A 163 0.18 9.10 -1.80
N LYS A 164 0.19 7.97 -2.50
CA LYS A 164 0.73 7.88 -3.87
C LYS A 164 -0.05 8.76 -4.84
N GLY A 165 -1.38 8.60 -4.85
CA GLY A 165 -2.25 9.24 -5.83
C GLY A 165 -1.77 9.01 -7.27
N ASN A 166 -1.63 10.11 -8.02
CA ASN A 166 -1.13 10.11 -9.41
C ASN A 166 0.37 10.42 -9.52
N LYS A 167 1.13 10.40 -8.42
CA LYS A 167 2.58 10.65 -8.47
C LYS A 167 3.27 9.50 -9.22
N TRP A 168 4.28 9.87 -10.00
CA TRP A 168 5.17 8.94 -10.67
C TRP A 168 6.51 9.65 -10.93
N PRO A 169 7.55 9.39 -10.12
CA PRO A 169 8.84 10.07 -10.27
C PRO A 169 9.62 9.49 -11.45
N ASP A 170 10.55 10.27 -12.02
CA ASP A 170 11.43 9.82 -13.11
C ASP A 170 12.32 8.64 -12.71
N SER A 171 12.61 8.49 -11.41
CA SER A 171 13.32 7.33 -10.86
C SER A 171 12.48 6.05 -10.85
N GLU A 172 11.18 6.17 -11.15
CA GLU A 172 10.15 5.20 -10.86
C GLU A 172 10.07 4.87 -9.35
N TYR A 173 9.17 3.95 -8.99
CA TYR A 173 9.11 3.36 -7.66
C TYR A 173 9.76 1.97 -7.64
N VAL A 174 10.23 1.55 -6.46
CA VAL A 174 10.58 0.15 -6.19
C VAL A 174 9.33 -0.71 -6.33
N ASP A 175 9.35 -1.67 -7.28
CA ASP A 175 8.24 -2.58 -7.53
C ASP A 175 8.26 -3.74 -6.52
N PRO A 176 7.24 -3.88 -5.65
CA PRO A 176 7.16 -4.99 -4.70
C PRO A 176 7.18 -6.37 -5.37
N CYS A 177 6.77 -6.45 -6.64
CA CYS A 177 6.62 -7.66 -7.41
C CYS A 177 7.64 -7.79 -8.55
N ALA A 178 8.76 -7.05 -8.48
CA ALA A 178 9.76 -7.07 -9.54
C ALA A 178 10.18 -8.50 -9.91
N ARG A 179 10.10 -8.86 -11.20
CA ARG A 179 10.38 -10.22 -11.67
C ARG A 179 11.87 -10.56 -11.62
N VAL A 180 12.73 -9.59 -11.89
CA VAL A 180 14.18 -9.75 -11.88
C VAL A 180 14.71 -9.64 -10.45
N ALA A 181 15.51 -10.61 -10.01
CA ALA A 181 16.01 -10.65 -8.63
C ALA A 181 16.80 -9.40 -8.21
N ALA A 182 17.55 -8.80 -9.15
CA ALA A 182 18.30 -7.55 -8.94
C ALA A 182 17.39 -6.31 -8.80
N GLU A 183 16.12 -6.42 -9.16
CA GLU A 183 15.13 -5.33 -9.06
C GLU A 183 14.16 -5.51 -7.90
N ARG A 184 14.24 -6.62 -7.16
CA ARG A 184 13.39 -6.91 -6.02
C ARG A 184 13.50 -5.84 -4.93
N PRO A 185 12.42 -5.62 -4.16
CA PRO A 185 12.38 -4.54 -3.16
C PRO A 185 13.49 -4.61 -2.13
N GLY A 186 13.85 -5.83 -1.73
CA GLY A 186 14.98 -6.08 -0.87
C GLY A 186 16.28 -5.48 -1.40
N GLN A 187 16.49 -5.27 -2.70
CA GLN A 187 17.71 -4.63 -3.23
C GLN A 187 17.79 -3.12 -2.98
N TYR A 188 16.70 -2.48 -2.58
CA TYR A 188 16.59 -1.02 -2.44
C TYR A 188 16.20 -0.58 -1.04
N LEU A 189 15.41 -1.40 -0.36
CA LEU A 189 14.73 -1.05 0.88
C LEU A 189 15.05 -2.08 1.95
N ASP A 190 15.44 -1.58 3.11
CA ASP A 190 15.58 -2.37 4.32
C ASP A 190 14.55 -1.90 5.36
N TYR A 191 14.28 -2.76 6.33
CA TYR A 191 13.39 -2.53 7.46
C TYR A 191 14.22 -2.45 8.74
N ASP A 192 14.10 -1.34 9.46
CA ASP A 192 14.69 -1.14 10.78
C ASP A 192 13.66 -1.57 11.83
N ALA A 193 13.91 -2.70 12.48
CA ALA A 193 12.97 -3.32 13.39
C ALA A 193 12.88 -2.64 14.76
N ASP A 194 13.88 -1.83 15.10
CA ASP A 194 13.96 -1.09 16.35
C ASP A 194 13.05 0.15 16.31
N THR A 195 12.89 0.71 15.11
CA THR A 195 12.12 1.94 14.85
C THR A 195 10.84 1.72 14.05
N GLY A 196 10.69 0.53 13.47
CA GLY A 196 9.64 0.18 12.52
C GLY A 196 9.67 1.05 11.27
N GLU A 197 10.84 1.54 10.85
CA GLU A 197 11.00 2.33 9.62
C GLU A 197 11.35 1.43 8.43
N ILE A 198 10.85 1.77 7.24
CA ILE A 198 11.46 1.30 5.99
C ILE A 198 12.48 2.37 5.59
N ILE A 199 13.73 1.96 5.39
CA ILE A 199 14.85 2.82 5.08
C ILE A 199 15.45 2.44 3.72
N SER A 200 16.12 3.40 3.09
CA SER A 200 16.93 3.09 1.91
C SER A 200 18.10 2.21 2.32
N ARG A 201 18.38 1.18 1.53
CA ARG A 201 19.59 0.38 1.68
C ARG A 201 20.85 1.24 1.51
N GLU A 202 21.89 0.89 2.24
CA GLU A 202 23.21 1.52 2.12
C GLU A 202 23.98 1.05 0.87
N GLY A 203 24.87 1.90 0.35
CA GLY A 203 25.72 1.55 -0.80
C GLY A 203 25.03 1.54 -2.17
N LEU A 204 23.78 2.02 -2.26
CA LEU A 204 23.08 2.17 -3.54
C LEU A 204 23.74 3.21 -4.44
N SER A 205 23.66 3.00 -5.76
CA SER A 205 23.95 4.06 -6.73
C SER A 205 22.98 5.23 -6.54
N GLU A 206 23.36 6.42 -7.01
CA GLU A 206 22.54 7.63 -6.85
C GLU A 206 21.13 7.48 -7.47
N SER A 207 21.01 6.80 -8.61
CA SER A 207 19.71 6.52 -9.23
C SER A 207 18.86 5.54 -8.40
N ALA A 208 19.46 4.45 -7.91
CA ALA A 208 18.78 3.46 -7.08
C ALA A 208 18.37 4.05 -5.72
N ARG A 209 19.21 4.88 -5.12
CA ARG A 209 18.91 5.61 -3.89
C ARG A 209 17.72 6.56 -4.09
N ARG A 210 17.67 7.29 -5.21
CA ARG A 210 16.53 8.17 -5.53
C ARG A 210 15.23 7.39 -5.69
N LYS A 211 15.28 6.24 -6.37
CA LYS A 211 14.16 5.31 -6.50
C LYS A 211 13.64 4.88 -5.12
N ALA A 212 14.53 4.43 -4.24
CA ALA A 212 14.19 4.03 -2.86
C ALA A 212 13.57 5.18 -2.06
N LEU A 213 14.19 6.36 -2.05
CA LEU A 213 13.72 7.51 -1.28
C LEU A 213 12.38 8.03 -1.78
N ASN A 214 12.18 8.13 -3.09
CA ASN A 214 10.89 8.54 -3.66
C ASN A 214 9.79 7.53 -3.32
N THR A 215 10.08 6.22 -3.35
CA THR A 215 9.14 5.19 -2.88
C THR A 215 8.77 5.38 -1.42
N ILE A 216 9.74 5.58 -0.52
CA ILE A 216 9.47 5.78 0.92
C ILE A 216 8.61 7.02 1.15
N HIS A 217 8.99 8.13 0.51
CA HIS A 217 8.36 9.43 0.68
C HIS A 217 6.95 9.46 0.09
N ASP A 218 6.80 9.14 -1.20
CA ASP A 218 5.55 9.36 -1.92
C ASP A 218 4.44 8.38 -1.53
N LEU A 219 4.79 7.16 -1.10
CA LEU A 219 3.85 6.19 -0.56
C LEU A 219 3.55 6.41 0.93
N GLY A 220 4.30 7.30 1.59
CA GLY A 220 4.21 7.52 3.03
C GLY A 220 4.49 6.26 3.84
N LEU A 221 5.52 5.49 3.48
CA LEU A 221 5.81 4.21 4.14
C LEU A 221 6.11 4.38 5.63
N ASN A 222 6.64 5.55 6.01
CA ASN A 222 7.02 5.89 7.38
C ASN A 222 6.05 6.87 8.07
N ARG A 223 4.79 6.95 7.63
CA ARG A 223 3.74 7.63 8.43
C ARG A 223 3.67 7.03 9.83
N LEU A 224 3.35 7.85 10.83
CA LEU A 224 3.36 7.45 12.24
C LEU A 224 2.47 6.23 12.49
N ASP A 225 1.26 6.20 11.95
CA ASP A 225 0.30 5.08 12.11
C ASP A 225 0.89 3.75 11.62
N VAL A 226 1.55 3.77 10.47
CA VAL A 226 2.16 2.59 9.84
C VAL A 226 3.39 2.13 10.62
N ARG A 227 4.24 3.07 11.06
CA ARG A 227 5.41 2.75 11.87
C ARG A 227 5.03 2.14 13.22
N PHE A 228 4.06 2.75 13.91
CA PHE A 228 3.56 2.23 15.18
C PHE A 228 2.96 0.84 15.02
N TYR A 229 2.22 0.59 13.93
CA TYR A 229 1.70 -0.74 13.61
C TYR A 229 2.83 -1.78 13.49
N ARG A 230 3.87 -1.45 12.70
CA ARG A 230 5.03 -2.33 12.50
C ARG A 230 5.80 -2.60 13.80
N LEU A 231 6.01 -1.57 14.62
CA LEU A 231 6.64 -1.69 15.94
C LEU A 231 5.82 -2.56 16.90
N GLN A 232 4.51 -2.35 16.97
CA GLN A 232 3.63 -3.11 17.86
C GLN A 232 3.66 -4.59 17.52
N TRP A 233 3.56 -4.92 16.23
CA TRP A 233 3.64 -6.30 15.75
C TRP A 233 4.99 -6.95 16.05
N THR A 234 6.07 -6.26 15.70
CA THR A 234 7.44 -6.72 15.97
C THR A 234 7.64 -7.04 17.46
N ARG A 235 7.18 -6.14 18.34
CA ARG A 235 7.28 -6.33 19.79
C ARG A 235 6.40 -7.46 20.31
N GLN A 236 5.17 -7.57 19.82
CA GLN A 236 4.27 -8.64 20.22
C GLN A 236 4.87 -9.99 19.86
N PHE A 237 5.35 -10.12 18.63
CA PHE A 237 6.01 -11.32 18.17
C PHE A 237 7.22 -11.70 19.05
N LEU A 238 8.12 -10.74 19.34
CA LEU A 238 9.27 -11.00 20.19
C LEU A 238 8.86 -11.41 21.60
N THR A 239 7.80 -10.80 22.13
CA THR A 239 7.25 -11.15 23.44
C THR A 239 6.75 -12.59 23.44
N ASP A 240 6.00 -12.98 22.41
CA ASP A 240 5.47 -14.34 22.26
C ASP A 240 6.62 -15.35 22.13
N LEU A 241 7.62 -15.07 21.28
CA LEU A 241 8.83 -15.90 21.12
C LEU A 241 9.58 -16.06 22.46
N LEU A 242 9.81 -14.97 23.19
CA LEU A 242 10.54 -14.99 24.46
C LEU A 242 9.75 -15.68 25.59
N SER A 243 8.42 -15.71 25.48
CA SER A 243 7.56 -16.41 26.44
C SER A 243 7.65 -17.94 26.33
N LEU A 244 8.13 -18.45 25.19
CA LEU A 244 8.28 -19.88 24.95
C LEU A 244 9.55 -20.45 25.59
N PRO A 245 9.52 -21.73 26.03
CA PRO A 245 10.72 -22.48 26.35
C PRO A 245 11.71 -22.45 25.19
N VAL A 246 13.02 -22.36 25.49
CA VAL A 246 14.08 -22.31 24.46
C VAL A 246 13.94 -23.44 23.43
N SER A 247 13.57 -24.65 23.89
CA SER A 247 13.33 -25.82 23.03
C SER A 247 12.23 -25.63 21.97
N GLU A 248 11.31 -24.69 22.18
CA GLU A 248 10.17 -24.43 21.30
C GLU A 248 10.38 -23.18 20.44
N ARG A 249 11.33 -22.31 20.78
CA ARG A 249 11.57 -21.03 20.09
C ARG A 249 11.89 -21.21 18.62
N LEU A 250 12.73 -22.18 18.26
CA LEU A 250 13.06 -22.45 16.86
C LEU A 250 11.85 -22.93 16.07
N ALA A 251 11.07 -23.85 16.65
CA ALA A 251 9.87 -24.37 16.01
C ALA A 251 8.79 -23.29 15.85
N PHE A 252 8.61 -22.42 16.85
CA PHE A 252 7.70 -21.28 16.77
C PHE A 252 8.17 -20.25 15.74
N ALA A 253 9.45 -19.86 15.77
CA ALA A 253 10.03 -18.99 14.76
C ALA A 253 9.86 -19.56 13.35
N GLN A 254 10.13 -20.85 13.14
CA GLN A 254 9.90 -21.53 11.87
C GLN A 254 8.43 -21.57 11.51
N PHE A 255 7.54 -21.84 12.47
CA PHE A 255 6.11 -21.89 12.24
C PHE A 255 5.56 -20.53 11.81
N ILE A 256 5.93 -19.43 12.47
CA ILE A 256 5.45 -18.09 12.14
C ILE A 256 6.15 -17.52 10.90
N THR A 257 7.45 -17.76 10.70
CA THR A 257 8.14 -17.40 9.43
C THR A 257 7.62 -18.18 8.22
N GLN A 258 7.07 -19.39 8.44
CA GLN A 258 6.34 -20.17 7.45
C GLN A 258 4.83 -19.89 7.46
N GLN A 259 4.33 -19.16 8.46
CA GLN A 259 2.96 -18.70 8.45
C GLN A 259 2.83 -17.64 7.37
N PRO A 260 1.64 -17.50 6.80
CA PRO A 260 1.42 -16.58 5.70
C PRO A 260 1.65 -15.09 6.10
N VAL A 261 1.76 -14.81 7.40
CA VAL A 261 1.85 -13.50 8.01
C VAL A 261 3.25 -13.27 8.55
N GLU A 262 4.24 -12.89 7.74
CA GLU A 262 5.44 -12.30 8.31
C GLU A 262 6.15 -11.26 7.43
N TYR A 263 6.57 -10.21 8.13
CA TYR A 263 7.37 -9.07 7.69
C TYR A 263 8.83 -9.47 7.70
N ALA A 264 9.62 -8.97 6.74
CA ALA A 264 11.07 -9.23 6.72
C ALA A 264 11.78 -8.84 8.04
N GLY A 265 11.24 -7.85 8.75
CA GLY A 265 11.77 -7.35 10.00
C GLY A 265 11.78 -8.30 11.18
N VAL A 266 10.75 -9.13 11.29
CA VAL A 266 10.64 -10.11 12.36
C VAL A 266 11.74 -11.16 12.20
N THR A 267 12.02 -11.58 10.97
CA THR A 267 13.01 -12.62 10.65
C THR A 267 14.43 -12.26 11.11
N GLY A 268 14.86 -10.99 10.97
CA GLY A 268 16.20 -10.56 11.40
C GLY A 268 16.38 -10.64 12.91
N MET A 269 15.43 -10.08 13.67
CA MET A 269 15.45 -10.10 15.13
C MET A 269 15.29 -11.51 15.70
N VAL A 270 14.44 -12.32 15.07
CA VAL A 270 14.25 -13.74 15.41
C VAL A 270 15.57 -14.50 15.30
N VAL A 271 16.26 -14.37 14.18
CA VAL A 271 17.51 -15.10 13.93
C VAL A 271 18.57 -14.72 14.96
N GLU A 272 18.68 -13.44 15.32
CA GLU A 272 19.61 -12.99 16.35
C GLU A 272 19.21 -13.50 17.75
N GLN A 273 17.93 -13.42 18.10
CA GLN A 273 17.44 -13.93 19.39
C GLN A 273 17.65 -15.44 19.51
N LEU A 274 17.38 -16.21 18.45
CA LEU A 274 17.62 -17.64 18.41
C LEU A 274 19.11 -17.99 18.58
N ARG A 275 20.04 -17.19 18.01
CA ARG A 275 21.49 -17.35 18.25
C ARG A 275 21.86 -17.09 19.71
N LEU A 276 21.32 -16.02 20.30
CA LEU A 276 21.57 -15.68 21.71
C LEU A 276 21.06 -16.78 22.66
N ASP A 277 19.94 -17.41 22.31
CA ASP A 277 19.36 -18.52 23.06
C ASP A 277 20.06 -19.87 22.82
N GLY A 278 21.02 -19.94 21.88
CA GLY A 278 21.71 -21.17 21.49
C GLY A 278 20.85 -22.14 20.68
N CYS A 279 19.77 -21.65 20.05
CA CYS A 279 18.88 -22.45 19.20
C CYS A 279 19.47 -22.74 17.82
N ILE A 280 20.33 -21.86 17.29
CA ILE A 280 21.00 -21.94 15.98
C ILE A 280 22.41 -21.35 16.03
#